data_AF-A0AAI8RAD9-F1
#
_entry.id   AF-A0AAI8RAD9-F1
#
_cell.length_a   1.000
_cell.length_b   1.000
_cell.length_c   1.000
_cell.angle_alpha   90.00
_cell.angle_beta   90.00
_cell.angle_gamma   90.00
#
_symmetry.space_group_name_H-M   'P 1'
#
loop_
_entity.id
_entity.type
_entity.pdbx_description
1 polymer ?
#
loop_
_entity_poly.entity_id
_entity_poly.type
_entity_poly.pdbx_seq_one_letter_code
_entity_poly.pdbx_strand_id
1 'polypeptide(L)' 'MKNKQKSVIVLGGGLGGLSAAVSLAQEGFDVSLYEKNDHLGGN' A
#
# COMPACT_ATOMS: atom_id res chain seq x y z
N MET A 1 19.01 -18.89 -0.85
CA MET A 1 19.14 -17.42 -0.75
C MET A 1 17.76 -16.86 -0.44
N LYS A 2 17.51 -16.30 0.76
CA LYS A 2 16.23 -15.63 1.03
C LYS A 2 16.32 -14.23 0.45
N ASN A 3 15.71 -14.00 -0.72
CA ASN A 3 15.46 -12.64 -1.20
C ASN A 3 14.60 -11.95 -0.13
N LYS A 4 15.16 -10.97 0.56
CA LYS A 4 14.43 -10.18 1.56
C LYS A 4 13.32 -9.44 0.79
N GLN A 5 12.07 -9.87 0.94
CA GLN A 5 10.93 -9.09 0.48
C GLN A 5 11.05 -7.70 1.09
N LYS A 6 11.02 -6.66 0.24
CA LYS A 6 11.08 -5.28 0.70
C LYS A 6 9.70 -4.91 1.20
N SER A 7 9.61 -4.45 2.44
CA SER A 7 8.36 -3.94 3.00
C SER A 7 8.15 -2.49 2.57
N VAL A 8 6.91 -2.15 2.22
CA VAL A 8 6.50 -0.81 1.77
C VAL A 8 5.32 -0.34 2.60
N ILE A 9 5.36 0.92 3.03
CA ILE A 9 4.26 1.57 3.75
C ILE A 9 3.66 2.64 2.84
N VAL A 10 2.36 2.58 2.62
CA VAL A 10 1.59 3.57 1.86
C VAL A 10 0.70 4.35 2.84
N LEU A 11 0.82 5.68 2.83
CA LEU A 11 0.02 6.57 3.66
C LEU A 11 -1.05 7.25 2.79
N GLY A 12 -2.32 7.09 3.15
CA GLY A 12 -3.48 7.60 2.43
C GLY A 12 -4.19 6.51 1.62
N GLY A 13 -5.48 6.31 1.89
CA GLY A 13 -6.41 5.38 1.25
C GLY A 13 -7.32 6.01 0.20
N GLY A 14 -6.91 7.14 -0.38
CA GLY A 14 -7.53 7.68 -1.59
C GLY A 14 -7.22 6.86 -2.84
N LEU A 15 -7.81 7.22 -3.99
CA LEU A 15 -7.64 6.50 -5.26
C LEU A 15 -6.16 6.28 -5.64
N GLY A 16 -5.33 7.30 -5.48
CA GLY A 16 -3.89 7.21 -5.78
C GLY A 16 -3.15 6.27 -4.84
N GLY A 17 -3.42 6.34 -3.53
CA GLY A 17 -2.77 5.49 -2.53
C GLY A 17 -3.17 4.03 -2.66
N LEU A 18 -4.45 3.75 -2.89
CA LEU A 18 -4.95 2.40 -3.16
C LEU A 18 -4.33 1.83 -4.44
N SER A 19 -4.29 2.61 -5.52
CA SER A 19 -3.66 2.19 -6.78
C SER A 19 -2.18 1.83 -6.58
N ALA A 20 -1.43 2.70 -5.89
CA ALA A 20 -0.02 2.44 -5.57
C ALA A 20 0.17 1.18 -4.71
N ALA A 21 -0.65 1.01 -3.67
CA ALA A 21 -0.58 -0.16 -2.80
C ALA A 21 -0.85 -1.47 -3.56
N VAL A 22 -1.85 -1.48 -4.45
CA VAL A 22 -2.18 -2.64 -5.29
C VAL A 22 -1.04 -2.95 -6.26
N SER A 23 -0.51 -1.96 -6.97
CA SER A 23 0.60 -2.17 -7.90
C SER A 23 1.83 -2.73 -7.19
N LEU A 24 2.19 -2.20 -6.02
CA LEU A 24 3.32 -2.70 -5.24
C LEU A 24 3.09 -4.13 -4.71
N ALA A 25 1.87 -4.45 -4.28
CA ALA A 25 1.55 -5.81 -3.84
C ALA A 25 1.64 -6.82 -4.99
N GLN A 26 1.20 -6.43 -6.20
CA GLN A 26 1.31 -7.24 -7.42
C GLN A 26 2.78 -7.51 -7.82
N GLU A 27 3.66 -6.55 -7.59
CA GLU A 27 5.11 -6.69 -7.80
C GLU A 27 5.81 -7.52 -6.69
N GLY A 28 5.05 -8.05 -5.72
CA GLY A 28 5.54 -8.97 -4.70
C GLY A 28 6.18 -8.30 -3.47
N PHE A 29 5.93 -7.01 -3.27
CA PHE A 29 6.31 -6.30 -2.05
C PHE A 29 5.37 -6.63 -0.90
N ASP A 30 5.88 -6.55 0.33
CA ASP A 30 5.08 -6.66 1.56
C ASP A 30 4.52 -5.28 1.90
N VAL A 31 3.24 -5.04 1.57
CA VAL A 31 2.64 -3.70 1.58
C VAL A 31 1.70 -3.52 2.78
N SER A 32 1.88 -2.42 3.52
CA SER A 32 0.95 -1.94 4.54
C SER A 32 0.36 -0.58 4.13
N LEU A 33 -0.96 -0.45 4.11
CA LEU A 33 -1.68 0.81 3.85
C LEU A 33 -2.22 1.37 5.17
N TYR A 34 -1.98 2.65 5.44
CA TYR A 34 -2.56 3.37 6.57
C TYR A 34 -3.37 4.57 6.08
N GLU A 35 -4.61 4.68 6.53
CA GLU A 35 -5.50 5.82 6.31
C GLU A 35 -5.85 6.42 7.67
N LYS A 36 -5.94 7.75 7.72
CA LYS A 36 -6.32 8.50 8.91
C LYS A 36 -7.83 8.37 9.18
N ASN A 37 -8.63 8.34 8.12
CA ASN A 37 -10.08 8.25 8.20
C ASN A 37 -10.55 6.82 8.43
N ASP A 38 -11.78 6.67 8.92
CA ASP A 38 -12.43 5.37 9.10
C ASP A 38 -12.96 4.79 7.78
N HIS A 39 -12.68 5.44 6.64
CA HIS A 39 -13.10 5.01 5.32
C HIS A 39 -11.99 5.20 4.29
N LEU A 40 -12.06 4.39 3.23
CA LEU A 40 -11.25 4.53 2.03
C LEU A 40 -11.95 5.44 1.02
N GLY A 41 -11.21 5.88 -0.01
CA GLY A 41 -11.74 6.66 -1.12
C GLY A 41 -11.32 8.12 -1.14
N GLY A 42 -10.67 8.63 -0.09
CA GLY A 42 -10.26 10.03 0.03
C GLY A 42 -11.24 10.83 0.90
N ASN A 43 -11.40 12.12 0.61
CA ASN A 43 -12.39 12.98 1.28
C ASN A 43 -13.81 12.73 0.75
#